data_AF-A0A1Z4NKH9-F1
#
_entry.id   AF-A0A1Z4NKH9-F1
#
_cell.length_a   1.000
_cell.length_b   1.000
_cell.length_c   1.000
_cell.angle_alpha   90.00
_cell.angle_beta   90.00
_cell.angle_gamma   90.00
#
_symmetry.space_group_name_H-M   'P 1'
#
loop_
_entity.id
_entity.type
_entity.pdbx_description
1 polymer ?
#
loop_
_entity_poly.entity_id
_entity_poly.type
_entity_poly.pdbx_seq_one_letter_code
_entity_poly.pdbx_strand_id
1 'polypeptide(L)' 'MLPGEFPPSSTVYSYYRKWQKRGIWEELNHTLRDRLREKMGRLAQPSAIAADSQSVKTTEKRGMCTALMVAN' A
#
# COMPACT_ATOMS: atom_id res chain seq x y z
N MET A 1 7.83 -7.77 -13.44
CA MET A 1 7.84 -9.23 -13.21
C MET A 1 8.43 -9.47 -11.82
N LEU A 2 7.98 -10.48 -11.07
CA LEU A 2 8.61 -10.80 -9.77
C LEU A 2 9.93 -11.54 -10.01
N PRO A 3 10.93 -11.41 -9.12
CA PRO A 3 12.13 -12.25 -9.15
C PRO A 3 11.79 -13.74 -9.09
N GLY A 4 12.64 -14.59 -9.67
CA GLY A 4 12.38 -16.03 -9.84
C GLY A 4 12.27 -16.83 -8.54
N GLU A 5 12.82 -16.31 -7.44
CA GLU A 5 12.76 -16.93 -6.10
C GLU A 5 11.36 -16.84 -5.46
N PHE A 6 10.47 -16.00 -6.02
CA PHE A 6 9.13 -15.86 -5.49
C PHE A 6 8.20 -16.94 -6.08
N PRO A 7 7.18 -17.34 -5.31
CA PRO A 7 6.06 -18.11 -5.86
C PRO A 7 5.42 -17.40 -7.07
N PRO A 8 4.58 -18.09 -7.85
CA PRO A 8 3.83 -17.49 -8.94
C PRO A 8 3.18 -16.16 -8.54
N SER A 9 3.16 -15.20 -9.45
CA SER A 9 2.67 -13.84 -9.18
C SER A 9 1.23 -13.80 -8.66
N SER A 10 0.39 -14.74 -9.09
CA SER A 10 -0.98 -14.93 -8.58
C SER A 10 -1.00 -15.28 -7.09
N THR A 11 -0.10 -16.15 -6.64
CA THR A 11 0.03 -16.55 -5.24
C THR A 11 0.45 -15.35 -4.40
N VAL A 12 1.53 -14.66 -4.78
CA VAL A 12 2.01 -13.47 -4.09
C VAL A 12 0.92 -12.40 -4.00
N TYR A 13 0.24 -12.14 -5.11
CA TYR A 13 -0.86 -11.17 -5.15
C TYR A 13 -2.04 -11.58 -4.27
N SER A 14 -2.37 -12.88 -4.19
CA SER A 14 -3.47 -13.36 -3.36
C SER A 14 -3.23 -13.11 -1.87
N TYR A 15 -1.99 -13.31 -1.40
CA TYR A 15 -1.60 -13.00 -0.02
C TYR A 15 -1.61 -11.49 0.23
N TYR A 16 -1.02 -10.71 -0.67
CA TYR A 16 -1.04 -9.26 -0.59
C TYR A 16 -2.48 -8.72 -0.44
N ARG A 17 -3.41 -9.17 -1.29
CA ARG A 17 -4.82 -8.73 -1.22
C ARG A 17 -5.51 -9.19 0.05
N LYS A 18 -5.24 -10.39 0.55
CA LYS A 18 -5.79 -10.87 1.83
C LYS A 18 -5.29 -10.02 3.00
N TRP A 19 -4.01 -9.67 3.02
CA TRP A 19 -3.41 -8.87 4.08
C TRP A 19 -3.90 -7.43 4.07
N GLN A 20 -3.98 -6.83 2.88
CA GLN A 20 -4.57 -5.50 2.70
C GLN A 20 -6.02 -5.46 3.21
N LYS A 21 -6.86 -6.43 2.84
CA LYS A 21 -8.25 -6.49 3.33
C LYS A 21 -8.36 -6.67 4.84
N ARG A 22 -7.37 -7.29 5.47
CA ARG A 22 -7.34 -7.56 6.91
C ARG A 22 -6.72 -6.44 7.74
N GLY A 23 -6.19 -5.39 7.11
CA GLY A 23 -5.52 -4.31 7.85
C GLY A 23 -4.11 -4.66 8.37
N ILE A 24 -3.51 -5.75 7.87
CA ILE A 24 -2.22 -6.26 8.39
C ILE A 24 -1.09 -5.28 8.09
N TRP A 25 -1.16 -4.56 6.96
CA TRP A 25 -0.14 -3.58 6.61
C TRP A 25 -0.14 -2.39 7.58
N GLU A 26 -1.33 -1.94 7.97
CA GLU A 26 -1.55 -0.86 8.91
C GLU A 26 -1.04 -1.26 10.31
N GLU A 27 -1.39 -2.46 10.78
CA GLU A 27 -0.92 -3.01 12.06
C GLU A 27 0.61 -3.14 12.10
N LEU A 28 1.22 -3.65 11.03
CA LEU A 28 2.66 -3.77 10.92
C LEU A 28 3.34 -2.39 10.98
N ASN A 29 2.83 -1.41 10.24
CA ASN A 29 3.38 -0.05 10.25
C ASN A 29 3.26 0.60 11.62
N HIS A 30 2.11 0.47 12.30
CA HIS A 30 1.95 0.97 13.67
C HIS A 30 2.96 0.34 14.62
N THR A 31 3.09 -0.98 14.59
CA THR A 31 4.01 -1.72 15.46
C THR A 31 5.47 -1.28 15.25
N LEU A 32 5.90 -1.16 13.99
CA LEU A 32 7.27 -0.74 13.67
C LEU A 32 7.53 0.71 14.08
N ARG A 33 6.58 1.60 13.81
CA ARG A 33 6.66 3.02 14.18
C ARG A 33 6.74 3.21 15.69
N ASP A 34 5.90 2.51 16.45
CA ASP A 34 5.84 2.62 17.90
C ASP A 34 7.17 2.15 18.52
N ARG A 35 7.68 0.99 18.09
CA ARG A 35 9.01 0.48 18.50
C ARG A 35 10.14 1.46 18.18
N LEU A 36 10.11 2.09 17.01
CA LEU A 36 11.12 3.08 16.63
C LEU A 36 11.06 4.32 17.54
N ARG A 37 9.85 4.81 17.83
CA ARG A 37 9.66 5.98 18.70
C ARG A 37 10.15 5.72 20.12
N GLU A 38 9.84 4.56 20.68
CA GLU A 38 10.31 4.14 21.99
C GLU A 38 11.85 4.06 22.03
N LYS A 39 12.48 3.46 21.00
CA LYS A 39 13.95 3.43 20.89
C LYS A 39 14.59 4.81 20.82
N MET A 40 13.85 5.82 20.34
CA MET A 40 14.28 7.22 20.31
C MET A 40 13.95 7.98 21.60
N GLY A 41 13.45 7.32 22.65
CA GLY A 41 13.04 7.95 23.91
C GLY A 41 11.77 8.79 23.79
N ARG A 42 10.93 8.53 22.79
CA ARG A 42 9.65 9.23 22.56
C ARG A 42 8.48 8.33 22.92
N LEU A 43 7.34 8.91 23.29
CA LEU A 43 6.09 8.17 23.49
C LEU A 43 5.69 7.44 22.20
N ALA A 44 5.27 6.17 22.33
CA ALA A 44 4.82 5.33 21.22
C ALA A 44 3.73 6.02 20.39
N GLN A 45 2.67 6.49 21.05
CA GLN A 45 1.64 7.31 20.41
C GLN A 45 2.12 8.77 20.29
N PRO A 46 2.15 9.34 19.07
CA PRO A 46 2.50 10.74 18.88
C PRO A 46 1.34 11.66 19.25
N SER A 47 1.65 12.89 19.65
CA SER A 47 0.67 13.95 19.90
C SER A 47 0.20 14.66 18.62
N ALA A 48 0.93 14.54 17.52
CA ALA A 48 0.62 15.16 16.23
C ALA A 48 1.01 14.24 15.07
N ILE A 49 0.31 14.35 13.94
CA ILE A 49 0.53 13.56 12.73
C ILE A 49 0.83 14.52 11.57
N ALA A 50 1.91 14.25 10.83
CA ALA A 50 2.18 14.86 9.54
C ALA A 50 1.79 13.84 8.45
N ALA A 51 0.74 14.13 7.70
CA ALA A 51 0.32 13.31 6.57
C ALA A 51 0.76 13.99 5.27
N ASP A 52 1.43 13.24 4.40
CA ASP A 52 1.82 13.67 3.06
C ASP A 52 1.27 12.67 2.03
N SER A 53 0.92 13.15 0.84
CA SER A 53 0.47 12.32 -0.26
C SER A 53 1.42 12.45 -1.42
N GLN A 54 2.06 11.35 -1.81
CA GLN A 54 2.96 11.32 -2.96
C GLN A 54 2.34 10.50 -4.08
N SER A 55 2.36 11.05 -5.30
CA SER A 55 1.96 10.32 -6.49
C SER A 55 3.15 9.55 -7.06
N VAL A 56 2.92 8.31 -7.46
CA VAL A 56 3.91 7.50 -8.16
C VAL A 56 3.55 7.51 -9.64
N LYS A 57 4.50 7.93 -10.50
CA LYS A 57 4.32 7.84 -11.95
C LYS A 57 4.22 6.38 -12.35
N THR A 58 3.03 5.95 -12.75
CA THR A 58 2.82 4.63 -13.32
C THR A 58 3.16 4.65 -14.81
N THR A 59 3.68 3.55 -15.35
CA THR A 59 3.74 3.38 -16.81
C THR A 59 2.33 3.42 -17.37
N GLU A 60 2.10 4.23 -18.40
CA GLU A 60 0.80 4.37 -19.05
C GLU A 60 0.37 3.03 -19.65
N LYS A 61 -0.62 2.36 -19.05
CA LYS A 61 -1.37 1.30 -19.72
C LYS A 61 -2.67 1.95 -20.18
N ARG A 62 -2.69 2.46 -21.41
CA ARG A 62 -3.91 3.01 -22.05
C ARG A 62 -5.02 1.96 -21.96
N GLY A 63 -6.01 2.20 -21.11
CA GLY A 63 -7.30 1.52 -21.22
C GLY A 63 -8.04 2.11 -22.41
N MET A 64 -8.71 1.29 -23.22
CA MET A 64 -9.66 1.86 -24.19
C MET A 64 -10.83 2.44 -23.41
N CYS A 65 -10.88 3.76 -23.28
CA CYS A 65 -12.10 4.46 -22.91
C CYS A 65 -13.07 4.40 -24.09
N THR A 66 -13.88 3.35 -24.18
CA THR A 66 -15.17 3.45 -24.86
C THR A 66 -16.13 4.17 -23.92
N ALA A 67 -15.96 5.49 -23.81
CA ALA A 67 -17.04 6.34 -23.35
C ALA A 67 -18.09 6.36 -24.48
N LEU A 68 -19.10 5.50 -24.38
CA LEU A 68 -20.35 5.67 -25.13
C LEU A 68 -21.01 6.93 -24.55
N MET A 69 -20.69 8.09 -25.13
CA MET A 69 -21.63 9.21 -25.10
C MET A 69 -22.85 8.76 -25.90
N VAL A 70 -23.92 8.38 -25.20
CA VAL A 70 -25.25 8.40 -25.82
C VAL A 70 -25.62 9.87 -25.92
N ALA A 71 -25.47 10.42 -27.12
CA ALA A 71 -26.24 11.57 -27.55
C ALA A 71 -27.64 11.07 -27.88
N ASN A 72 -28.62 11.52 -27.10
CA ASN A 72 -29.95 11.97 -27.52
C ASN A 72 -30.75 12.40 -26.29
#